data_AF-A0AAN4ZFS8-F1
#
_entry.id   AF-A0AAN4ZFS8-F1
#
_cell.length_a   1.000
_cell.length_b   1.000
_cell.length_c   1.000
_cell.angle_alpha   90.00
_cell.angle_beta   90.00
_cell.angle_gamma   90.00
#
_symmetry.space_group_name_H-M   'P 1'
#
loop_
_entity.id
_entity.type
_entity.pdbx_description
1 polymer ?
#
loop_
_entity_poly.entity_id
_entity_poly.type
_entity_poly.pdbx_seq_one_letter_code
_entity_poly.pdbx_strand_id
1 'polypeptide(L)'
;VIHRKPELFFLQASGGAGKTFLYRKIDADLTARGFRVTNVASTGIASILLRNGSTAHRQFFIPLNPKEHSMSTMHVESGPAKWLKKTDLIIYDEATMSDRITFNIIDRLLQNIMLNNLPFGGKVMLLG
;
A
#
# COMPACT_ATOMS: atom_id res chain seq x y z
N VAL A 1 21.81 7.86 4.73
CA VAL A 1 20.64 8.57 4.14
C VAL A 1 19.79 7.51 3.47
N ILE A 2 18.51 7.36 3.86
CA ILE A 2 17.59 6.51 3.07
C ILE A 2 17.34 7.28 1.78
N HIS A 3 17.85 6.79 0.65
CA HIS A 3 17.60 7.42 -0.64
C HIS A 3 16.14 7.20 -1.01
N ARG A 4 15.42 8.31 -1.28
CA ARG A 4 14.02 8.29 -1.76
C ARG A 4 13.96 7.93 -3.24
N LYS A 5 14.43 6.74 -3.60
CA LYS A 5 14.21 6.19 -4.93
C LYS A 5 12.91 5.40 -4.92
N PRO A 6 12.04 5.55 -5.92
CA PRO A 6 10.90 4.66 -6.10
C PRO A 6 11.38 3.21 -6.23
N GLU A 7 10.94 2.33 -5.34
CA GLU A 7 11.38 0.93 -5.29
C GLU A 7 10.21 0.02 -4.91
N LEU A 8 10.16 -1.15 -5.55
CA LEU A 8 9.19 -2.20 -5.31
C LEU A 8 9.92 -3.42 -4.76
N PHE A 9 9.58 -3.81 -3.54
CA PHE A 9 10.11 -5.00 -2.88
C PHE A 9 9.03 -6.07 -2.79
N PHE A 10 9.43 -7.33 -2.98
CA PHE A 10 8.56 -8.48 -2.75
C PHE A 10 9.22 -9.40 -1.72
N LEU A 11 8.55 -9.60 -0.57
CA LEU A 11 9.00 -10.49 0.49
C LEU A 11 8.28 -11.84 0.38
N GLN A 12 8.98 -12.82 -0.15
CA GLN A 12 8.49 -14.19 -0.19
C GLN A 12 9.02 -14.99 1.01
N ALA A 13 8.12 -15.62 1.75
CA ALA A 13 8.47 -16.58 2.80
C ALA A 13 7.36 -17.62 2.96
N SER A 14 7.71 -18.79 3.51
CA SER A 14 6.75 -19.84 3.82
C SER A 14 5.76 -19.40 4.91
N GLY A 15 4.63 -20.12 4.98
CA GLY A 15 3.66 -19.93 6.06
C GLY A 15 4.34 -20.12 7.42
N GLY A 16 4.09 -19.21 8.37
CA GLY A 16 4.69 -19.24 9.70
C GLY A 16 6.11 -18.68 9.82
N ALA A 17 6.74 -18.24 8.73
CA ALA A 17 8.11 -17.67 8.76
C ALA A 17 8.20 -16.26 9.38
N GLY A 18 7.09 -15.69 9.83
CA GLY A 18 7.08 -14.41 10.54
C GLY A 18 7.04 -13.15 9.65
N LYS A 19 6.57 -13.22 8.40
CA LYS A 19 6.42 -12.04 7.51
C LYS A 19 5.68 -10.89 8.18
N THR A 20 4.51 -11.18 8.75
CA THR A 20 3.69 -10.18 9.45
C THR A 20 4.41 -9.59 10.66
N PHE A 21 5.22 -10.37 11.38
CA PHE A 21 6.07 -9.85 12.45
C PHE A 21 7.13 -8.88 11.91
N LEU A 22 7.78 -9.23 10.79
CA LEU A 22 8.75 -8.36 10.14
C LEU A 22 8.11 -7.05 9.67
N TYR A 23 6.93 -7.09 9.04
CA TYR A 23 6.20 -5.88 8.63
C TYR A 23 5.92 -4.95 9.80
N ARG A 24 5.46 -5.49 10.93
CA ARG A 24 5.23 -4.69 12.15
C ARG A 24 6.51 -4.07 12.71
N LYS A 25 7.64 -4.79 12.62
CA LYS A 25 8.93 -4.27 13.07
C LYS A 25 9.46 -3.16 12.16
N ILE A 26 9.34 -3.33 10.84
CA ILE A 26 9.69 -2.29 9.86
C ILE A 26 8.84 -1.04 10.08
N ASP A 27 7.51 -1.19 10.22
CA ASP A 27 6.60 -0.07 10.49
C ASP A 27 6.98 0.66 11.79
N ALA A 28 7.21 -0.09 12.87
CA ALA A 28 7.59 0.48 14.16
C ALA A 28 8.91 1.27 14.09
N ASP A 29 9.96 0.72 13.46
CA ASP A 29 11.24 1.39 13.29
C ASP A 29 11.11 2.68 12.46
N LEU A 30 10.47 2.58 11.29
CA LEU A 30 10.32 3.72 10.39
C LEU A 30 9.47 4.83 11.02
N THR A 31 8.39 4.47 11.71
CA THR A 31 7.57 5.46 12.41
C THR A 31 8.31 6.10 13.57
N ALA A 32 9.11 5.35 14.32
CA ALA A 32 9.96 5.92 15.39
C ALA A 32 10.96 6.95 14.84
N ARG A 33 11.36 6.80 13.57
CA ARG A 33 12.25 7.72 12.84
C ARG A 33 11.51 8.84 12.11
N GLY A 34 10.20 8.97 12.30
CA GLY A 34 9.36 10.03 11.74
C GLY A 34 8.86 9.80 10.32
N PHE A 35 9.06 8.61 9.74
CA PHE A 35 8.50 8.24 8.44
C PHE A 35 7.03 7.83 8.57
N ARG A 36 6.28 7.98 7.49
CA ARG A 36 4.86 7.58 7.44
C ARG A 36 4.71 6.26 6.69
N VAL A 37 4.12 5.28 7.36
CA VAL A 37 3.85 3.96 6.79
C VAL A 37 2.35 3.75 6.66
N THR A 38 1.92 3.22 5.52
CA THR A 38 0.55 2.77 5.29
C THR A 38 0.54 1.26 5.20
N ASN A 39 -0.17 0.61 6.13
CA ASN A 39 -0.28 -0.84 6.18
C ASN A 39 -1.59 -1.31 5.54
N VAL A 40 -1.50 -2.23 4.61
CA VAL A 40 -2.60 -2.74 3.81
C VAL A 40 -2.55 -4.25 3.76
N ALA A 41 -3.70 -4.90 3.70
CA ALA A 41 -3.78 -6.30 3.30
C ALA A 41 -4.94 -6.54 2.31
N SER A 42 -4.93 -7.69 1.65
CA SER A 42 -6.02 -8.05 0.72
C SER A 42 -7.31 -8.39 1.48
N THR A 43 -7.20 -9.08 2.62
CA THR A 43 -8.34 -9.50 3.45
C THR A 43 -8.44 -8.73 4.77
N GLY A 44 -9.65 -8.69 5.34
CA GLY A 44 -9.90 -8.04 6.63
C GLY A 44 -9.11 -8.67 7.77
N ILE A 45 -9.05 -10.00 7.82
CA ILE A 45 -8.35 -10.75 8.88
C ILE A 45 -6.85 -10.45 8.84
N ALA A 46 -6.22 -10.48 7.66
CA ALA A 46 -4.81 -10.15 7.51
C ALA A 46 -4.52 -8.69 7.93
N SER A 47 -5.40 -7.75 7.58
CA SER A 47 -5.21 -6.34 7.92
C SER A 47 -5.21 -6.06 9.42
N ILE A 48 -5.93 -6.84 10.23
CA ILE A 48 -5.99 -6.69 11.70
C ILE A 48 -4.62 -6.97 12.34
N LEU A 49 -3.81 -7.84 11.73
CA LEU A 49 -2.50 -8.19 12.24
C LEU A 49 -1.46 -7.08 12.00
N LEU A 50 -1.77 -6.10 11.14
CA LEU A 50 -0.94 -4.95 10.87
C LEU A 50 -1.37 -3.76 11.73
N ARG A 51 -0.41 -2.94 12.15
CA ARG A 51 -0.70 -1.75 12.97
C ARG A 51 -1.46 -0.72 12.14
N ASN A 52 -2.63 -0.28 12.61
CA ASN A 52 -3.52 0.60 11.85
C ASN A 52 -3.80 0.07 10.43
N GLY A 53 -3.78 -1.25 10.26
CA GLY A 53 -3.98 -1.90 8.97
C GLY A 53 -5.40 -1.72 8.48
N SER A 54 -5.56 -1.72 7.16
CA SER A 54 -6.86 -1.79 6.52
C SER A 54 -6.80 -2.65 5.26
N THR A 55 -7.97 -3.03 4.74
CA THR A 55 -8.01 -3.74 3.47
C THR A 55 -7.66 -2.80 2.31
N ALA A 56 -7.10 -3.33 1.23
CA ALA A 56 -6.80 -2.52 0.03
C ALA A 56 -8.03 -1.81 -0.52
N HIS A 57 -9.18 -2.50 -0.51
CA HIS A 57 -10.47 -1.93 -0.91
C HIS A 57 -10.81 -0.67 -0.11
N ARG A 58 -10.61 -0.68 1.21
CA ARG A 58 -10.86 0.47 2.06
C ARG A 58 -9.77 1.54 1.91
N GLN A 59 -8.49 1.15 1.94
CA GLN A 59 -7.37 2.09 1.93
C GLN A 59 -7.33 2.92 0.63
N PHE A 60 -7.63 2.27 -0.50
CA PHE A 60 -7.53 2.86 -1.84
C PHE A 60 -8.89 3.13 -2.47
N PHE A 61 -10.00 2.98 -1.73
CA PHE A 61 -11.36 3.25 -2.22
C PHE A 61 -11.64 2.53 -3.55
N ILE A 62 -11.32 1.24 -3.58
CA ILE A 62 -11.51 0.41 -4.77
C ILE A 62 -13.01 0.08 -4.89
N PRO A 63 -13.64 0.31 -6.06
CA PRO A 63 -15.02 -0.12 -6.30
C PRO A 63 -15.19 -1.62 -6.07
N LEU A 64 -16.35 -2.07 -5.56
CA LEU A 64 -16.61 -3.49 -5.29
C LEU A 64 -16.60 -4.38 -6.55
N ASN A 65 -16.97 -3.83 -7.71
CA ASN A 65 -16.97 -4.53 -9.00
C ASN A 65 -16.08 -3.80 -9.99
N PRO A 66 -14.75 -3.84 -9.82
CA PRO A 66 -13.82 -3.14 -10.69
C PRO A 66 -13.75 -3.83 -12.06
N LYS A 67 -13.74 -3.01 -13.10
CA LYS A 67 -13.44 -3.41 -14.48
C LYS A 67 -12.05 -2.91 -14.85
N GLU A 68 -11.52 -3.37 -15.97
CA GLU A 68 -10.15 -3.06 -16.41
C GLU A 68 -9.82 -1.56 -16.38
N HIS A 69 -10.76 -0.69 -16.80
CA HIS A 69 -10.58 0.76 -16.80
C HIS A 69 -11.18 1.48 -15.59
N SER A 70 -11.67 0.76 -14.57
CA SER A 70 -12.17 1.39 -13.35
C SER A 70 -11.09 2.24 -12.67
N MET A 71 -11.55 3.24 -11.93
CA MET A 71 -10.71 4.13 -11.12
C MET A 71 -11.12 3.99 -9.66
N SER A 72 -10.20 4.35 -8.76
CA SER A 72 -10.53 4.55 -7.35
C SER A 72 -11.60 5.65 -7.22
N THR A 73 -12.51 5.50 -6.28
CA THR A 73 -13.52 6.53 -5.97
C THR A 73 -12.98 7.61 -5.02
N MET A 74 -11.70 7.54 -4.63
CA MET A 74 -11.06 8.52 -3.77
C MET A 74 -10.92 9.88 -4.49
N HIS A 75 -11.43 10.93 -3.87
CA HIS A 75 -11.16 12.30 -4.31
C HIS A 75 -9.72 12.69 -3.99
N VAL A 76 -8.98 13.25 -4.96
CA VAL A 76 -7.54 13.56 -4.84
C VAL A 76 -7.22 14.60 -3.76
N GLU A 77 -8.19 15.45 -3.39
CA GLU A 77 -8.01 16.45 -2.32
C GLU A 77 -8.49 15.98 -0.94
N SER A 78 -9.01 14.76 -0.86
CA SER A 78 -9.51 14.18 0.39
C SER A 78 -8.40 13.97 1.43
N GLY A 79 -8.80 13.85 2.70
CA GLY A 79 -7.88 13.52 3.80
C GLY A 79 -7.06 12.24 3.54
N PRO A 80 -7.68 11.12 3.12
CA PRO A 80 -6.98 9.89 2.74
C PRO A 80 -5.97 10.09 1.60
N ALA A 81 -6.32 10.84 0.55
CA ALA A 81 -5.41 11.14 -0.55
C ALA A 81 -4.19 11.96 -0.07
N LYS A 82 -4.42 12.97 0.77
CA LYS A 82 -3.36 13.76 1.42
C LYS A 82 -2.47 12.90 2.32
N TRP A 83 -3.02 11.89 2.98
CA TRP A 83 -2.24 10.91 3.75
C TRP A 83 -1.35 10.07 2.83
N LEU A 84 -1.92 9.44 1.80
CA LEU A 84 -1.17 8.65 0.82
C LEU A 84 -0.06 9.46 0.13
N LYS A 85 -0.33 10.74 -0.18
CA LYS A 85 0.69 11.65 -0.73
C LYS A 85 1.90 11.79 0.19
N LYS A 86 1.68 11.79 1.51
CA LYS A 86 2.72 11.92 2.53
C LYS A 86 3.34 10.60 2.99
N THR A 87 2.74 9.45 2.65
CA THR A 87 3.27 8.12 2.95
C THR A 87 4.64 7.92 2.30
N ASP A 88 5.60 7.45 3.08
CA ASP A 88 6.95 7.11 2.62
C ASP A 88 7.05 5.62 2.22
N LEU A 89 6.33 4.72 2.91
CA LEU A 89 6.27 3.27 2.60
C LEU A 89 4.83 2.75 2.63
N ILE A 90 4.46 1.96 1.64
CA ILE A 90 3.22 1.17 1.63
C ILE A 90 3.59 -0.30 1.81
N ILE A 91 3.13 -0.92 2.90
CA ILE A 91 3.23 -2.36 3.11
C ILE A 91 1.91 -2.99 2.69
N TYR A 92 1.98 -4.02 1.85
CA TYR A 92 0.83 -4.77 1.36
C TYR A 92 1.03 -6.27 1.65
N ASP A 93 0.34 -6.77 2.67
CA ASP A 93 0.32 -8.20 3.04
C ASP A 93 -0.75 -8.97 2.25
N GLU A 94 -0.49 -10.25 1.98
CA GLU A 94 -1.31 -11.11 1.13
C GLU A 94 -1.60 -10.48 -0.24
N ALA A 95 -0.59 -9.79 -0.80
CA ALA A 95 -0.63 -9.08 -2.07
C ALA A 95 -0.89 -10.04 -3.25
N THR A 96 -0.46 -11.30 -3.12
CA THR A 96 -0.65 -12.38 -4.09
C THR A 96 -2.12 -12.79 -4.26
N MET A 97 -2.98 -12.51 -3.27
CA MET A 97 -4.42 -12.75 -3.37
C MET A 97 -5.15 -11.64 -4.15
N SER A 98 -4.46 -10.56 -4.48
CA SER A 98 -5.04 -9.42 -5.19
C SER A 98 -4.92 -9.60 -6.69
N ASP A 99 -6.01 -9.27 -7.39
CA ASP A 99 -6.05 -9.39 -8.84
C ASP A 99 -5.32 -8.22 -9.53
N ARG A 100 -5.02 -8.39 -10.82
CA ARG A 100 -4.32 -7.38 -11.61
C ARG A 100 -5.11 -6.06 -11.70
N ILE A 101 -6.45 -6.11 -11.72
CA ILE A 101 -7.27 -4.91 -11.84
C ILE A 101 -7.12 -4.04 -10.58
N THR A 102 -7.09 -4.67 -9.40
CA THR A 102 -6.78 -3.98 -8.13
C THR A 102 -5.46 -3.22 -8.20
N PHE A 103 -4.37 -3.86 -8.65
CA PHE A 103 -3.08 -3.17 -8.77
C PHE A 103 -3.10 -2.04 -9.79
N ASN A 104 -3.75 -2.23 -10.94
CA ASN A 104 -3.88 -1.17 -11.95
C ASN A 104 -4.67 0.05 -11.41
N ILE A 105 -5.65 -0.16 -10.53
CA ILE A 105 -6.40 0.92 -9.89
C ILE A 105 -5.52 1.66 -8.88
N ILE A 106 -4.77 0.92 -8.06
CA ILE A 106 -3.85 1.50 -7.07
C ILE A 106 -2.77 2.32 -7.76
N ASP A 107 -2.15 1.80 -8.82
CA ASP A 107 -1.13 2.48 -9.61
C ASP A 107 -1.64 3.83 -10.15
N ARG A 108 -2.78 3.81 -10.87
CA ARG A 108 -3.42 5.02 -11.41
C ARG A 108 -3.81 6.02 -10.32
N LEU A 109 -4.33 5.55 -9.18
CA LEU A 109 -4.66 6.40 -8.04
C LEU A 109 -3.40 7.12 -7.52
N LEU A 110 -2.31 6.38 -7.29
CA LEU A 110 -1.08 6.94 -6.74
C LEU A 110 -0.40 7.90 -7.74
N GLN A 111 -0.41 7.58 -9.03
CA GLN A 111 0.01 8.50 -10.10
C GLN A 111 -0.78 9.82 -10.06
N ASN A 112 -2.12 9.74 -9.94
CA ASN A 112 -2.97 10.91 -9.84
C ASN A 112 -2.71 11.74 -8.57
N ILE A 113 -2.54 11.10 -7.41
CA ILE A 113 -2.25 11.80 -6.14
C ILE A 113 -0.88 12.50 -6.18
N MET A 114 0.10 11.84 -6.80
CA MET A 114 1.48 12.29 -6.86
C MET A 114 1.79 13.21 -8.05
N LEU A 115 0.84 13.33 -9.00
CA LEU A 115 0.96 14.13 -10.22
C LEU A 115 2.19 13.74 -11.05
N ASN A 116 2.42 12.43 -11.20
CA ASN A 116 3.48 11.89 -12.03
C ASN A 116 3.05 10.54 -12.65
N ASN A 117 3.80 10.09 -13.66
CA ASN A 117 3.54 8.83 -14.36
C ASN A 117 4.51 7.71 -13.93
N LEU A 118 5.12 7.84 -12.75
CA LEU A 118 5.99 6.79 -12.22
C LEU A 118 5.12 5.63 -11.70
N PRO A 119 5.60 4.38 -11.79
CA PRO A 119 4.93 3.25 -11.16
C PRO A 119 4.60 3.55 -9.70
N PHE A 120 3.34 3.33 -9.33
CA PHE A 120 2.75 3.61 -8.02
C PHE A 120 2.98 5.05 -7.54
N GLY A 121 2.98 6.02 -8.46
CA GLY A 121 3.22 7.44 -8.14
C GLY A 121 4.62 7.72 -7.59
N GLY A 122 5.57 6.80 -7.76
CA GLY A 122 6.91 6.89 -7.21
C GLY A 122 7.01 6.48 -5.74
N LYS A 123 6.00 5.79 -5.18
CA LYS A 123 6.02 5.30 -3.81
C LYS A 123 6.93 4.09 -3.64
N VAL A 124 7.48 3.94 -2.44
CA VAL A 124 8.13 2.69 -2.03
C VAL A 124 7.06 1.71 -1.58
N MET A 125 7.12 0.51 -2.13
CA MET A 125 6.15 -0.54 -1.87
C MET A 125 6.85 -1.81 -1.39
N LEU A 126 6.35 -2.39 -0.29
CA LEU A 126 6.75 -3.70 0.20
C LEU A 126 5.54 -4.64 0.10
N LEU A 127 5.58 -5.54 -0.86
CA LEU A 127 4.56 -6.54 -1.11
C LEU A 127 4.97 -7.88 -0.48
N GLY A 128 4.01 -8.71 -0.08
CA GLY A 128 4.28 -10.13 0.16
C GLY A 128 3.05 -10.93 0.51
#